data_AF-A0A5S3VUY0-F1
#
_entry.id   AF-A0A5S3VUY0-F1
#
_cell.length_a   1.000
_cell.length_b   1.000
_cell.length_c   1.000
_cell.angle_alpha   90.00
_cell.angle_beta   90.00
_cell.angle_gamma   90.00
#
_symmetry.space_group_name_H-M   'P 1'
#
loop_
_entity.id
_entity.type
_entity.pdbx_description
1 polymer ?
#
loop_
_entity_poly.entity_id
_entity_poly.type
_entity_poly.pdbx_seq_one_letter_code
_entity_poly.pdbx_strand_id
1 'polypeptide(L)'
;LRKQVREDADETINYDEYAEDIRSLLDKHIAGIEVKEPDGAYLVGNLGKDVKPQHMNDDEARNQTDKITGRITKMIEQDLADDPYAQEYFSKMLKKAIEDAKAMFDAPVKQYILFADFEQEVKDRKMADVPNDFMDDAGKLNKHAQAYFGLFKHLFDSELLTEKALDNDKLVALAFDIDAVVNDAVAEYSINPAEIENAIHMKLLPILFAELGLDNAQKLIEEVLKKTRLGISRGDV
;
A
#
# COMPACT_ATOMS: atom_id res chain seq x y z
N LEU A 1 -4.04 -4.10 -26.67
CA LEU A 1 -3.54 -2.96 -25.86
C LEU A 1 -3.63 -3.24 -24.36
N ARG A 2 -4.79 -3.47 -23.72
CA ARG A 2 -4.86 -3.86 -22.27
C ARG A 2 -4.22 -5.22 -21.92
N LYS A 3 -4.09 -6.12 -22.89
CA LYS A 3 -3.48 -7.45 -22.69
C LYS A 3 -1.94 -7.41 -22.78
N GLN A 4 -1.40 -6.47 -23.56
CA GLN A 4 0.01 -6.40 -23.90
C GLN A 4 0.83 -5.69 -22.79
N VAL A 5 0.22 -4.71 -22.12
CA VAL A 5 0.80 -4.08 -20.91
C VAL A 5 0.87 -5.06 -19.72
N ARG A 6 0.09 -6.15 -19.76
CA ARG A 6 0.09 -7.19 -18.74
C ARG A 6 1.21 -8.22 -18.97
N GLU A 7 1.62 -8.41 -20.22
CA GLU A 7 2.65 -9.37 -20.62
C GLU A 7 4.07 -8.77 -20.61
N ASP A 8 4.23 -7.44 -20.65
CA ASP A 8 5.55 -6.79 -20.49
C ASP A 8 5.92 -6.55 -19.00
N ALA A 9 5.01 -6.89 -18.07
CA ALA A 9 5.22 -6.83 -16.62
C ALA A 9 5.70 -8.17 -16.04
N ASP A 10 6.02 -9.15 -16.88
CA ASP A 10 6.22 -10.57 -16.53
C ASP A 10 7.57 -10.91 -15.87
N GLU A 11 8.29 -9.92 -15.32
CA GLU A 11 9.55 -10.17 -14.62
C GLU A 11 9.61 -9.64 -13.17
N THR A 12 8.50 -9.26 -12.53
CA THR A 12 8.63 -8.69 -11.17
C THR A 12 7.45 -9.00 -10.25
N ILE A 13 7.67 -10.04 -9.43
CA ILE A 13 6.99 -10.39 -8.18
C ILE A 13 5.60 -11.04 -8.34
N ASN A 14 5.53 -12.32 -7.95
CA ASN A 14 4.32 -13.11 -7.94
C ASN A 14 3.42 -12.76 -6.75
N TYR A 15 2.64 -11.68 -6.89
CA TYR A 15 1.67 -11.24 -5.88
C TYR A 15 0.43 -12.14 -5.76
N ASP A 16 0.23 -13.06 -6.72
CA ASP A 16 -0.91 -13.99 -6.68
C ASP A 16 -0.87 -14.86 -5.42
N GLU A 17 0.33 -15.11 -4.86
CA GLU A 17 0.51 -15.91 -3.64
C GLU A 17 -0.21 -15.29 -2.42
N TYR A 18 -0.11 -13.98 -2.21
CA TYR A 18 -0.78 -13.32 -1.08
C TYR A 18 -2.29 -13.23 -1.28
N ALA A 19 -2.73 -12.95 -2.51
CA ALA A 19 -4.14 -12.83 -2.83
C ALA A 19 -4.88 -14.17 -2.65
N GLU A 20 -4.28 -15.28 -3.09
CA GLU A 20 -4.84 -16.62 -2.89
C GLU A 20 -4.88 -17.03 -1.43
N ASP A 21 -3.80 -16.78 -0.68
CA ASP A 21 -3.73 -17.02 0.76
C ASP A 21 -4.80 -16.25 1.54
N ILE A 22 -4.93 -14.95 1.27
CA ILE A 22 -5.93 -14.09 1.92
C ILE A 22 -7.34 -14.60 1.60
N ARG A 23 -7.65 -14.88 0.33
CA ARG A 23 -8.96 -15.44 -0.06
C ARG A 23 -9.24 -16.76 0.65
N SER A 24 -8.27 -17.67 0.72
CA SER A 24 -8.41 -18.93 1.45
C SER A 24 -8.68 -18.72 2.95
N LEU A 25 -8.01 -17.75 3.56
CA LEU A 25 -8.18 -17.43 4.98
C LEU A 25 -9.55 -16.80 5.27
N LEU A 26 -10.04 -15.97 4.36
CA LEU A 26 -11.38 -15.37 4.42
C LEU A 26 -12.46 -16.42 4.29
N ASP A 27 -12.38 -17.28 3.27
CA ASP A 27 -13.34 -18.36 3.07
C ASP A 27 -13.46 -19.27 4.30
N LYS A 28 -12.33 -19.55 4.98
CA LYS A 28 -12.30 -20.31 6.24
C LYS A 28 -12.83 -19.53 7.44
N HIS A 29 -12.67 -18.21 7.47
CA HIS A 29 -13.13 -17.36 8.57
C HIS A 29 -14.65 -17.19 8.54
N ILE A 30 -15.21 -17.02 7.33
CA ILE A 30 -16.63 -16.76 7.08
C ILE A 30 -17.49 -18.01 7.35
N ALA A 31 -16.88 -19.20 7.40
CA ALA A 31 -17.59 -20.48 7.58
C ALA A 31 -17.76 -20.96 9.05
N GLY A 32 -17.39 -20.18 10.06
CA GLY A 32 -17.41 -20.60 11.48
C GLY A 32 -18.68 -20.23 12.26
N ILE A 33 -19.43 -21.23 12.74
CA ILE A 33 -20.71 -21.14 13.48
C ILE A 33 -20.51 -21.33 15.02
N GLU A 34 -21.31 -20.59 15.82
CA GLU A 34 -21.77 -20.79 17.22
C GLU A 34 -21.02 -20.23 18.48
N VAL A 35 -21.44 -19.01 18.88
CA VAL A 35 -21.78 -18.39 20.21
C VAL A 35 -21.14 -18.85 21.55
N LYS A 36 -20.45 -17.92 22.25
CA LYS A 36 -20.73 -17.47 23.65
C LYS A 36 -19.98 -16.19 24.10
N GLU A 37 -20.73 -15.17 24.53
CA GLU A 37 -20.27 -13.81 24.93
C GLU A 37 -19.16 -13.71 26.01
N PRO A 38 -18.30 -12.67 25.91
CA PRO A 38 -17.88 -11.92 27.09
C PRO A 38 -17.98 -10.38 26.96
N ASP A 39 -18.31 -9.75 28.09
CA ASP A 39 -18.46 -8.31 28.31
C ASP A 39 -17.13 -7.54 28.22
N GLY A 40 -17.14 -6.38 27.54
CA GLY A 40 -16.04 -5.43 27.58
C GLY A 40 -16.25 -4.23 26.67
N ALA A 41 -16.20 -3.03 27.25
CA ALA A 41 -16.41 -1.74 26.58
C ALA A 41 -15.13 -1.25 25.87
N TYR A 42 -15.26 -0.80 24.61
CA TYR A 42 -14.16 -0.24 23.82
C TYR A 42 -14.60 0.93 22.93
N LEU A 43 -13.66 1.83 22.69
CA LEU A 43 -13.82 3.15 22.05
C LEU A 43 -14.11 3.04 20.55
N VAL A 44 -15.13 3.79 20.10
CA VAL A 44 -15.56 3.91 18.70
C VAL A 44 -15.02 5.23 18.14
N GLY A 45 -13.86 5.18 17.49
CA GLY A 45 -13.15 6.38 17.00
C GLY A 45 -13.41 6.74 15.54
N ASN A 46 -13.45 5.75 14.63
CA ASN A 46 -13.28 6.04 13.20
C ASN A 46 -14.28 5.34 12.27
N LEU A 47 -15.47 5.01 12.78
CA LEU A 47 -16.55 4.59 11.91
C LEU A 47 -17.17 5.82 11.25
N GLY A 48 -17.30 5.78 9.92
CA GLY A 48 -17.96 6.83 9.14
C GLY A 48 -19.31 7.22 9.76
N LYS A 49 -19.74 8.46 9.50
CA LYS A 49 -20.80 9.19 10.24
C LYS A 49 -22.15 8.47 10.45
N ASP A 50 -22.38 7.33 9.80
CA ASP A 50 -23.64 6.59 9.82
C ASP A 50 -23.59 5.21 10.49
N VAL A 51 -22.42 4.70 10.89
CA VAL A 51 -22.34 3.40 11.55
C VAL A 51 -22.18 3.57 13.05
N LYS A 52 -23.17 3.07 13.80
CA LYS A 52 -23.16 3.02 15.27
C LYS A 52 -22.96 1.57 15.71
N PRO A 53 -21.71 1.12 15.95
CA PRO A 53 -21.43 -0.26 16.38
C PRO A 53 -22.20 -0.66 17.64
N GLN A 54 -22.49 0.31 18.51
CA GLN A 54 -23.23 0.14 19.76
C GLN A 54 -24.69 -0.29 19.57
N HIS A 55 -25.22 -0.21 18.35
CA HIS A 55 -26.60 -0.62 18.03
C HIS A 55 -26.65 -1.77 17.01
N MET A 56 -25.50 -2.28 16.59
CA MET A 56 -25.41 -3.37 15.63
C MET A 56 -25.65 -4.69 16.34
N ASN A 57 -26.53 -5.52 15.78
CA ASN A 57 -26.64 -6.91 16.26
C ASN A 57 -25.53 -7.78 15.64
N ASP A 58 -25.34 -8.97 16.20
CA ASP A 58 -24.27 -9.88 15.79
C ASP A 58 -24.33 -10.27 14.31
N ASP A 59 -25.53 -10.51 13.76
CA ASP A 59 -25.71 -10.92 12.37
C ASP A 59 -25.43 -9.77 11.40
N GLU A 60 -25.81 -8.54 11.76
CA GLU A 60 -25.43 -7.34 11.04
C GLU A 60 -23.91 -7.15 11.06
N ALA A 61 -23.27 -7.35 12.20
CA ALA A 61 -21.82 -7.21 12.34
C ALA A 61 -21.04 -8.22 11.49
N ARG A 62 -21.47 -9.48 11.43
CA ARG A 62 -20.88 -10.49 10.55
C ARG A 62 -21.01 -10.10 9.07
N ASN A 63 -22.22 -9.73 8.64
CA ASN A 63 -22.46 -9.30 7.27
C ASN A 63 -21.65 -8.06 6.87
N GLN A 64 -21.47 -7.10 7.78
CA GLN A 64 -20.63 -5.93 7.52
C GLN A 64 -19.15 -6.27 7.51
N THR A 65 -18.71 -7.20 8.36
CA THR A 65 -17.34 -7.74 8.38
C THR A 65 -16.98 -8.39 7.04
N ASP A 66 -17.87 -9.19 6.46
CA ASP A 66 -17.63 -9.82 5.16
C ASP A 66 -17.47 -8.76 4.06
N LYS A 67 -18.37 -7.78 4.04
CA LYS A 67 -18.35 -6.69 3.05
C LYS A 67 -17.09 -5.84 3.17
N ILE A 68 -16.71 -5.45 4.38
CA ILE A 68 -15.55 -4.58 4.58
C ILE A 68 -14.27 -5.32 4.23
N THR A 69 -14.17 -6.60 4.59
CA THR A 69 -12.97 -7.38 4.28
C THR A 69 -12.79 -7.59 2.78
N GLY A 70 -13.89 -7.84 2.05
CA GLY A 70 -13.86 -7.87 0.58
C GLY A 70 -13.46 -6.53 -0.06
N ARG A 71 -13.88 -5.40 0.52
CA ARG A 71 -13.43 -4.07 0.07
C ARG A 71 -11.95 -3.84 0.34
N ILE A 72 -11.47 -4.17 1.54
CA ILE A 72 -10.06 -4.02 1.93
C ILE A 72 -9.16 -4.83 1.00
N THR A 73 -9.50 -6.09 0.74
CA THR A 73 -8.76 -6.93 -0.22
C THR A 73 -8.68 -6.26 -1.59
N LYS A 74 -9.82 -5.74 -2.09
CA LYS A 74 -9.83 -5.02 -3.38
C LYS A 74 -8.97 -3.76 -3.36
N MET A 75 -9.01 -2.97 -2.27
CA MET A 75 -8.19 -1.77 -2.15
C MET A 75 -6.69 -2.10 -2.18
N ILE A 76 -6.28 -3.12 -1.43
CA ILE A 76 -4.89 -3.57 -1.41
C ILE A 76 -4.46 -4.06 -2.80
N GLU A 77 -5.29 -4.85 -3.48
CA GLU A 77 -4.98 -5.40 -4.80
C GLU A 77 -4.96 -4.34 -5.93
N GLN A 78 -5.87 -3.36 -5.89
CA GLN A 78 -6.12 -2.46 -7.02
C GLN A 78 -5.63 -1.04 -6.77
N ASP A 79 -5.96 -0.49 -5.61
CA ASP A 79 -5.74 0.92 -5.26
C ASP A 79 -4.33 1.17 -4.71
N LEU A 80 -3.63 0.11 -4.26
CA LEU A 80 -2.22 0.15 -3.86
C LEU A 80 -1.27 -0.44 -4.92
N ALA A 81 -1.76 -0.78 -6.11
CA ALA A 81 -0.92 -1.36 -7.16
C ALA A 81 0.21 -0.41 -7.65
N ASP A 82 0.12 0.89 -7.32
CA ASP A 82 1.19 1.85 -7.56
C ASP A 82 2.28 1.84 -6.47
N ASP A 83 2.06 1.16 -5.35
CA ASP A 83 2.98 1.09 -4.22
C ASP A 83 3.16 -0.38 -3.77
N PRO A 84 4.11 -1.10 -4.41
CA PRO A 84 4.43 -2.50 -4.08
C PRO A 84 4.69 -2.75 -2.59
N TYR A 85 5.35 -1.79 -1.93
CA TYR A 85 5.70 -1.88 -0.53
C TYR A 85 4.45 -1.79 0.36
N ALA A 86 3.59 -0.80 0.13
CA ALA A 86 2.34 -0.67 0.85
C ALA A 86 1.43 -1.89 0.61
N GLN A 87 1.36 -2.37 -0.64
CA GLN A 87 0.61 -3.57 -0.98
C GLN A 87 1.07 -4.78 -0.16
N GLU A 88 2.38 -5.03 -0.08
CA GLU A 88 2.95 -6.11 0.73
C GLU A 88 2.68 -5.91 2.24
N TYR A 89 2.91 -4.69 2.74
CA TYR A 89 2.69 -4.33 4.14
C TYR A 89 1.25 -4.61 4.57
N PHE A 90 0.28 -4.05 3.84
CA PHE A 90 -1.13 -4.20 4.18
C PHE A 90 -1.65 -5.62 3.92
N SER A 91 -1.08 -6.37 2.96
CA SER A 91 -1.41 -7.79 2.78
C SER A 91 -1.02 -8.62 4.01
N LYS A 92 0.19 -8.39 4.55
CA LYS A 92 0.65 -9.05 5.79
C LYS A 92 -0.22 -8.65 6.99
N MET A 93 -0.56 -7.37 7.10
CA MET A 93 -1.42 -6.88 8.18
C MET A 93 -2.85 -7.42 8.08
N LEU A 94 -3.42 -7.53 6.87
CA LEU A 94 -4.73 -8.13 6.67
C LEU A 94 -4.74 -9.61 7.08
N LYS A 95 -3.71 -10.37 6.69
CA LYS A 95 -3.54 -11.78 7.09
C LYS A 95 -3.55 -11.90 8.62
N LYS A 96 -2.77 -11.06 9.30
CA LYS A 96 -2.74 -11.00 10.77
C LYS A 96 -4.09 -10.59 11.37
N ALA A 97 -4.75 -9.57 10.82
CA ALA A 97 -6.05 -9.11 11.30
C ALA A 97 -7.13 -10.22 11.19
N ILE A 98 -7.09 -11.04 10.13
CA ILE A 98 -7.98 -12.20 9.99
C ILE A 98 -7.67 -13.27 11.04
N GLU A 99 -6.40 -13.52 11.33
CA GLU A 99 -5.98 -14.45 12.39
C GLU A 99 -6.39 -13.95 13.79
N ASP A 100 -6.18 -12.67 14.08
CA ASP A 100 -6.58 -12.03 15.33
C ASP A 100 -8.11 -12.02 15.47
N ALA A 101 -8.85 -11.76 14.39
CA ALA A 101 -10.32 -11.81 14.37
C ALA A 101 -10.85 -13.23 14.64
N LYS A 102 -10.19 -14.28 14.14
CA LYS A 102 -10.51 -15.68 14.47
C LYS A 102 -10.38 -15.97 15.97
N ALA A 103 -9.40 -15.35 16.63
CA ALA A 103 -9.23 -15.48 18.08
C ALA A 103 -10.32 -14.73 18.88
N MET A 104 -11.00 -13.77 18.28
CA MET A 104 -12.10 -12.97 18.86
C MET A 104 -13.49 -13.53 18.51
N PHE A 105 -13.61 -14.86 18.40
CA PHE A 105 -14.78 -15.58 17.87
C PHE A 105 -16.14 -15.11 18.43
N ASP A 106 -16.19 -14.72 19.70
CA ASP A 106 -17.41 -14.33 20.40
C ASP A 106 -17.73 -12.82 20.40
N ALA A 107 -17.09 -12.04 19.53
CA ALA A 107 -17.27 -10.60 19.49
C ALA A 107 -17.42 -10.04 18.07
N PRO A 108 -18.51 -10.36 17.35
CA PRO A 108 -18.68 -9.98 15.95
C PRO A 108 -18.68 -8.46 15.73
N VAL A 109 -19.25 -7.68 16.65
CA VAL A 109 -19.18 -6.21 16.61
C VAL A 109 -17.72 -5.71 16.73
N LYS A 110 -16.89 -6.37 17.56
CA LYS A 110 -15.48 -6.00 17.72
C LYS A 110 -14.66 -6.34 16.48
N GLN A 111 -14.92 -7.50 15.86
CA GLN A 111 -14.30 -7.87 14.59
C GLN A 111 -14.62 -6.84 13.51
N TYR A 112 -15.89 -6.42 13.41
CA TYR A 112 -16.28 -5.38 12.48
C TYR A 112 -15.52 -4.06 12.73
N ILE A 113 -15.42 -3.60 13.98
CA ILE A 113 -14.68 -2.38 14.34
C ILE A 113 -13.19 -2.52 13.96
N LEU A 114 -12.57 -3.66 14.26
CA LEU A 114 -11.17 -3.94 13.90
C LEU A 114 -10.93 -3.77 12.40
N PHE A 115 -11.77 -4.38 11.57
CA PHE A 115 -11.65 -4.22 10.12
C PHE A 115 -12.04 -2.82 9.63
N ALA A 116 -12.94 -2.11 10.32
CA ALA A 116 -13.27 -0.72 10.00
C ALA A 116 -12.10 0.23 10.24
N ASP A 117 -11.41 0.09 11.37
CA ASP A 117 -10.19 0.84 11.66
C ASP A 117 -9.08 0.47 10.65
N PHE A 118 -8.92 -0.82 10.35
CA PHE A 118 -7.95 -1.29 9.36
C PHE A 118 -8.24 -0.76 7.94
N GLU A 119 -9.51 -0.69 7.51
CA GLU A 119 -9.89 -0.08 6.23
C GLU A 119 -9.43 1.39 6.16
N GLN A 120 -9.52 2.14 7.26
CA GLN A 120 -9.03 3.53 7.30
C GLN A 120 -7.50 3.59 7.20
N GLU A 121 -6.77 2.70 7.88
CA GLU A 121 -5.31 2.66 7.75
C GLU A 121 -4.86 2.39 6.32
N VAL A 122 -5.55 1.50 5.60
CA VAL A 122 -5.29 1.25 4.17
C VAL A 122 -5.64 2.48 3.32
N LYS A 123 -6.77 3.15 3.58
CA LYS A 123 -7.19 4.38 2.85
C LYS A 123 -6.17 5.50 3.01
N ASP A 124 -5.71 5.69 4.24
CA ASP A 124 -4.77 6.75 4.60
C ASP A 124 -3.31 6.38 4.28
N ARG A 125 -3.07 5.17 3.73
CA ARG A 125 -1.75 4.56 3.52
C ARG A 125 -0.85 4.71 4.75
N LYS A 126 -1.42 4.50 5.92
CA LYS A 126 -0.75 4.67 7.20
C LYS A 126 0.06 3.41 7.53
N MET A 127 1.38 3.49 7.35
CA MET A 127 2.32 2.42 7.66
C MET A 127 3.18 2.82 8.86
N ALA A 128 3.30 1.92 9.85
CA ALA A 128 3.94 2.25 11.12
C ALA A 128 5.42 2.65 11.01
N ASP A 129 6.10 2.20 9.96
CA ASP A 129 7.51 2.44 9.73
C ASP A 129 7.78 3.45 8.61
N VAL A 130 6.74 4.05 8.03
CA VAL A 130 6.85 5.13 7.05
C VAL A 130 6.67 6.47 7.77
N PRO A 131 7.59 7.44 7.61
CA PRO A 131 7.46 8.76 8.22
C PRO A 131 6.22 9.52 7.77
N ASN A 132 5.73 10.44 8.62
CA ASN A 132 4.55 11.27 8.31
C ASN A 132 4.87 12.48 7.42
N ASP A 133 6.13 12.66 7.03
CA ASP A 133 6.65 13.79 6.25
C ASP A 133 6.02 13.92 4.86
N PHE A 134 5.29 12.91 4.39
CA PHE A 134 4.55 12.94 3.13
C PHE A 134 3.17 13.63 3.22
N MET A 135 2.75 14.04 4.42
CA MET A 135 1.54 14.82 4.63
C MET A 135 1.86 16.33 4.57
N ASP A 136 1.11 17.08 3.77
CA ASP A 136 1.20 18.55 3.78
C ASP A 136 0.47 19.19 4.98
N ASP A 137 0.62 20.51 5.15
CA ASP A 137 -0.03 21.27 6.23
C ASP A 137 -1.57 21.20 6.21
N ALA A 138 -2.16 20.83 5.07
CA ALA A 138 -3.60 20.64 4.91
C ALA A 138 -4.05 19.20 5.19
N GLY A 139 -3.11 18.29 5.53
CA GLY A 139 -3.36 16.88 5.77
C GLY A 139 -3.55 16.06 4.49
N LYS A 140 -3.10 16.56 3.34
CA LYS A 140 -3.13 15.82 2.08
C LYS A 140 -1.83 15.03 1.91
N LEU A 141 -1.97 13.73 1.69
CA LEU A 141 -0.86 12.81 1.45
C LEU A 141 -0.30 12.95 0.02
N ASN A 142 1.01 13.12 -0.11
CA ASN A 142 1.73 12.85 -1.35
C ASN A 142 1.98 11.35 -1.50
N LYS A 143 0.98 10.66 -2.07
CA LYS A 143 1.02 9.20 -2.30
C LYS A 143 2.14 8.75 -3.24
N HIS A 144 2.63 9.63 -4.11
CA HIS A 144 3.68 9.30 -5.08
C HIS A 144 5.05 9.29 -4.41
N ALA A 145 5.40 10.37 -3.70
CA ALA A 145 6.60 10.43 -2.88
C ALA A 145 6.63 9.29 -1.84
N GLN A 146 5.52 9.05 -1.12
CA GLN A 146 5.44 7.95 -0.17
C GLN A 146 5.75 6.58 -0.83
N ALA A 147 5.21 6.33 -2.02
CA ALA A 147 5.48 5.08 -2.73
C ALA A 147 6.94 4.95 -3.18
N TYR A 148 7.59 6.05 -3.59
CA TYR A 148 9.02 6.04 -3.91
C TYR A 148 9.88 5.74 -2.67
N PHE A 149 9.50 6.24 -1.48
CA PHE A 149 10.10 5.83 -0.22
C PHE A 149 9.92 4.32 0.02
N GLY A 150 8.72 3.80 -0.22
CA GLY A 150 8.41 2.37 -0.15
C GLY A 150 9.33 1.52 -1.04
N LEU A 151 9.66 1.98 -2.25
CA LEU A 151 10.55 1.26 -3.16
C LEU A 151 11.94 1.03 -2.57
N PHE A 152 12.51 1.98 -1.81
CA PHE A 152 13.78 1.76 -1.14
C PHE A 152 13.71 0.59 -0.16
N LYS A 153 12.64 0.54 0.65
CA LYS A 153 12.44 -0.54 1.63
C LYS A 153 12.06 -1.88 1.02
N HIS A 154 11.48 -1.85 -0.17
CA HIS A 154 11.08 -3.04 -0.90
C HIS A 154 12.26 -3.66 -1.66
N LEU A 155 13.13 -2.84 -2.26
CA LEU A 155 14.26 -3.31 -3.07
C LEU A 155 15.52 -3.58 -2.27
N PHE A 156 15.70 -2.92 -1.13
CA PHE A 156 16.93 -2.95 -0.36
C PHE A 156 16.67 -3.38 1.09
N ASP A 157 17.51 -4.29 1.58
CA ASP A 157 17.46 -4.70 2.98
C ASP A 157 17.99 -3.60 3.92
N SER A 158 17.69 -3.75 5.21
CA SER A 158 18.10 -2.79 6.23
C SER A 158 19.62 -2.70 6.40
N GLU A 159 20.35 -3.76 6.06
CA GLU A 159 21.82 -3.80 6.18
C GLU A 159 22.45 -2.88 5.14
N LEU A 160 22.03 -2.97 3.88
CA LEU A 160 22.48 -2.11 2.80
C LEU A 160 22.13 -0.64 3.07
N LEU A 161 20.90 -0.35 3.49
CA LEU A 161 20.48 1.01 3.80
C LEU A 161 21.31 1.61 4.94
N THR A 162 21.64 0.80 5.96
CA THR A 162 22.52 1.21 7.06
C THR A 162 23.96 1.43 6.60
N GLU A 163 24.51 0.54 5.77
CA GLU A 163 25.87 0.65 5.21
C GLU A 163 26.02 1.94 4.39
N LYS A 164 25.00 2.29 3.60
CA LYS A 164 24.96 3.52 2.80
C LYS A 164 24.60 4.76 3.61
N ALA A 165 24.38 4.63 4.93
CA ALA A 165 23.93 5.70 5.80
C ALA A 165 22.67 6.42 5.26
N LEU A 166 21.72 5.64 4.74
CA LEU A 166 20.42 6.08 4.25
C LEU A 166 19.37 5.91 5.35
N ASP A 167 19.33 6.89 6.24
CA ASP A 167 18.28 6.99 7.26
C ASP A 167 16.95 7.49 6.66
N ASN A 168 15.91 7.49 7.49
CA ASN A 168 14.57 7.91 7.05
C ASN A 168 14.55 9.34 6.48
N ASP A 169 15.29 10.28 7.07
CA ASP A 169 15.30 11.67 6.63
C ASP A 169 15.86 11.79 5.20
N LYS A 170 16.97 11.09 4.91
CA LYS A 170 17.52 11.02 3.55
C LYS A 170 16.61 10.31 2.57
N LEU A 171 16.02 9.19 2.98
CA LEU A 171 15.10 8.44 2.12
C LEU A 171 13.85 9.27 1.77
N VAL A 172 13.32 10.03 2.73
CA VAL A 172 12.22 10.98 2.49
C VAL A 172 12.64 12.04 1.48
N ALA A 173 13.82 12.66 1.66
CA ALA A 173 14.33 13.67 0.72
C ALA A 173 14.47 13.10 -0.70
N LEU A 174 15.12 11.94 -0.85
CA LEU A 174 15.28 11.27 -2.14
C LEU A 174 13.93 10.90 -2.76
N ALA A 175 12.94 10.50 -1.97
CA ALA A 175 11.62 10.19 -2.46
C ALA A 175 10.89 11.42 -3.03
N PHE A 176 11.05 12.59 -2.42
CA PHE A 176 10.55 13.86 -2.98
C PHE A 176 11.34 14.30 -4.21
N ASP A 177 12.65 14.10 -4.26
CA ASP A 177 13.46 14.38 -5.45
C ASP A 177 13.01 13.51 -6.64
N ILE A 178 12.73 12.22 -6.39
CA ILE A 178 12.18 11.31 -7.40
C ILE A 178 10.82 11.81 -7.89
N ASP A 179 9.91 12.14 -6.96
CA ASP A 179 8.58 12.65 -7.29
C ASP A 179 8.65 13.91 -8.15
N ALA A 180 9.51 14.87 -7.78
CA ALA A 180 9.72 16.08 -8.56
C ALA A 180 10.23 15.80 -9.98
N VAL A 181 11.23 14.92 -10.12
CA VAL A 181 11.79 14.55 -11.44
C VAL A 181 10.75 13.88 -12.33
N VAL A 182 9.92 12.99 -11.77
CA VAL A 182 8.86 12.31 -12.52
C VAL A 182 7.79 13.32 -12.96
N ASN A 183 7.31 14.17 -12.05
CA ASN A 183 6.32 15.21 -12.38
C ASN A 183 6.83 16.17 -13.46
N ASP A 184 8.08 16.62 -13.35
CA ASP A 184 8.72 17.48 -14.36
C ASP A 184 8.80 16.80 -15.72
N ALA A 185 9.23 15.53 -15.76
CA ALA A 185 9.33 14.78 -17.02
C ALA A 185 7.97 14.57 -17.69
N VAL A 186 6.94 14.26 -16.91
CA VAL A 186 5.57 14.07 -17.42
C VAL A 186 5.00 15.38 -17.93
N ALA A 187 5.21 16.49 -17.22
CA ALA A 187 4.78 17.81 -17.65
C ALA A 187 5.47 18.24 -18.96
N GLU A 188 6.78 17.99 -19.08
CA GLU A 188 7.59 18.39 -20.22
C GLU A 188 7.30 17.55 -21.48
N TYR A 189 7.10 16.23 -21.32
CA TYR A 189 7.00 15.28 -22.43
C TYR A 189 5.66 14.54 -22.50
N SER A 190 4.57 15.13 -21.99
CA SER A 190 3.23 14.54 -21.82
C SER A 190 2.65 13.74 -23.00
N ILE A 191 3.09 13.98 -24.24
CA ILE A 191 2.63 13.28 -25.45
C ILE A 191 3.56 12.15 -25.93
N ASN A 192 4.73 11.99 -25.31
CA ASN A 192 5.75 11.03 -25.73
C ASN A 192 6.29 10.23 -24.53
N PRO A 193 5.71 9.07 -24.22
CA PRO A 193 6.13 8.23 -23.09
C PRO A 193 7.61 7.86 -23.09
N ALA A 194 8.22 7.65 -24.26
CA ALA A 194 9.63 7.30 -24.34
C ALA A 194 10.55 8.45 -23.87
N GLU A 195 10.18 9.71 -24.16
CA GLU A 195 10.92 10.88 -23.71
C GLU A 195 10.74 11.12 -22.21
N ILE A 196 9.55 10.85 -21.65
CA ILE A 196 9.31 10.85 -20.20
C ILE A 196 10.30 9.90 -19.51
N GLU A 197 10.38 8.65 -19.97
CA GLU A 197 11.26 7.64 -19.37
C GLU A 197 12.74 7.99 -19.50
N ASN A 198 13.17 8.46 -20.67
CA ASN A 198 14.53 8.91 -20.89
C ASN A 198 14.90 10.07 -19.96
N ALA A 199 14.01 11.05 -19.80
CA ALA A 199 14.22 12.19 -18.93
C ALA A 199 14.32 11.79 -17.45
N ILE A 200 13.43 10.90 -16.99
CA ILE A 200 13.48 10.34 -15.63
C ILE A 200 14.82 9.63 -15.41
N HIS A 201 15.20 8.72 -16.30
CA HIS A 201 16.45 7.98 -16.16
C HIS A 201 17.67 8.91 -16.14
N MET A 202 17.75 9.88 -17.05
CA MET A 202 18.87 10.82 -17.14
C MET A 202 18.99 11.73 -15.91
N LYS A 203 17.86 12.20 -15.36
CA LYS A 203 17.85 13.10 -14.19
C LYS A 203 18.08 12.33 -12.88
N LEU A 204 17.52 11.12 -12.72
CA LEU A 204 17.65 10.34 -11.49
C LEU A 204 18.99 9.63 -11.33
N LEU A 205 19.59 9.16 -12.43
CA LEU A 205 20.83 8.38 -12.35
C LEU A 205 21.94 9.08 -11.55
N PRO A 206 22.30 10.35 -11.78
CA PRO A 206 23.35 11.01 -10.99
C PRO A 206 22.98 11.18 -9.51
N ILE A 207 21.70 11.43 -9.19
CA ILE A 207 21.21 11.60 -7.82
C ILE A 207 21.35 10.28 -7.06
N LEU A 208 20.84 9.19 -7.63
CA LEU A 208 20.80 7.88 -6.99
C LEU A 208 22.15 7.18 -7.01
N PHE A 209 22.98 7.40 -8.03
CA PHE A 209 24.32 6.82 -8.12
C PHE A 209 25.21 7.26 -6.95
N ALA A 210 25.12 8.53 -6.53
CA ALA A 210 25.91 9.06 -5.43
C ALA A 210 25.64 8.33 -4.11
N GLU A 211 24.40 7.90 -3.89
CA GLU A 211 23.95 7.27 -2.66
C GLU A 211 24.02 5.74 -2.71
N LEU A 212 23.56 5.13 -3.81
CA LEU A 212 23.35 3.69 -3.92
C LEU A 212 24.45 2.95 -4.71
N GLY A 213 25.22 3.67 -5.54
CA GLY A 213 26.06 3.08 -6.59
C GLY A 213 25.25 2.66 -7.82
N LEU A 214 25.95 2.29 -8.90
CA LEU A 214 25.35 2.11 -10.24
C LEU A 214 24.26 1.04 -10.27
N ASP A 215 24.57 -0.18 -9.84
CA ASP A 215 23.66 -1.32 -9.99
C ASP A 215 22.35 -1.12 -9.22
N ASN A 216 22.44 -0.60 -7.99
CA ASN A 216 21.26 -0.35 -7.16
C ASN A 216 20.47 0.88 -7.63
N ALA A 217 21.14 1.93 -8.12
CA ALA A 217 20.48 3.06 -8.74
C ALA A 217 19.67 2.64 -9.97
N GLN A 218 20.24 1.78 -10.84
CA GLN A 218 19.54 1.25 -12.01
C GLN A 218 18.30 0.46 -11.62
N LYS A 219 18.40 -0.46 -10.65
CA LYS A 219 17.25 -1.22 -10.14
C LYS A 219 16.11 -0.32 -9.66
N LEU A 220 16.44 0.71 -8.87
CA LEU A 220 15.43 1.64 -8.37
C LEU A 220 14.79 2.45 -9.51
N ILE A 221 15.60 2.93 -10.46
CA ILE A 221 15.09 3.68 -11.62
C ILE A 221 14.14 2.81 -12.45
N GLU A 222 14.47 1.54 -12.69
CA GLU A 222 13.61 0.62 -13.42
C GLU A 222 12.22 0.49 -12.76
N GLU A 223 12.14 0.38 -11.44
CA GLU A 223 10.87 0.37 -10.72
C GLU A 223 10.12 1.70 -10.78
N VAL A 224 10.83 2.83 -10.71
CA VAL A 224 10.24 4.17 -10.90
C VAL A 224 9.62 4.28 -12.31
N LEU A 225 10.30 3.78 -13.35
CA LEU A 225 9.80 3.79 -14.72
C LEU A 225 8.55 2.90 -14.87
N LYS A 226 8.55 1.68 -14.29
CA LYS A 226 7.38 0.81 -14.28
C LYS A 226 6.17 1.49 -13.62
N LYS A 227 6.38 2.11 -12.45
CA LYS A 227 5.34 2.87 -11.74
C LYS A 227 4.83 4.06 -12.57
N THR A 228 5.73 4.76 -13.25
CA THR A 228 5.38 5.87 -14.14
C THR A 228 4.49 5.39 -15.30
N ARG A 229 4.85 4.30 -15.97
CA ARG A 229 4.01 3.68 -17.02
C ARG A 229 2.61 3.32 -16.50
N LEU A 230 2.55 2.72 -15.31
CA LEU A 230 1.28 2.36 -14.68
C LEU A 230 0.44 3.61 -14.40
N GLY A 231 1.03 4.65 -13.84
CA GLY A 231 0.37 5.93 -13.57
C GLY A 231 -0.19 6.56 -14.86
N ILE A 232 0.61 6.63 -15.93
CA ILE A 232 0.18 7.21 -17.22
C ILE A 232 -1.01 6.41 -17.78
N SER A 233 -0.96 5.09 -17.68
CA SER A 233 -2.03 4.21 -18.18
C SER A 233 -3.36 4.38 -17.42
N ARG A 234 -3.30 4.81 -16.16
CA ARG A 234 -4.46 5.06 -15.29
C ARG A 234 -4.93 6.51 -15.30
N GLY A 235 -4.10 7.45 -15.76
CA GLY A 235 -4.35 8.89 -15.68
C GLY A 235 -4.10 9.48 -14.29
N ASP A 236 -3.22 8.85 -13.51
CA ASP A 236 -2.93 9.16 -12.11
C ASP A 236 -1.57 9.86 -11.91
N VAL A 237 -1.02 10.50 -12.96
CA VAL A 237 0.29 11.20 -12.94
C VAL A 237 0.11 12.69 -13.02
#